data_AF-A0A1S3HCM3-F1
#
_entry.id   AF-A0A1S3HCM3-F1
#
_cell.length_a   1.000
_cell.length_b   1.000
_cell.length_c   1.000
_cell.angle_alpha   90.00
_cell.angle_beta   90.00
_cell.angle_gamma   90.00
#
_symmetry.space_group_name_H-M   'P 1'
#
loop_
_entity.id
_entity.type
_entity.pdbx_description
1 polymer ?
#
loop_
_entity_poly.entity_id
_entity_poly.type
_entity_poly.pdbx_seq_one_letter_code
_entity_poly.pdbx_strand_id
1 'polypeptide(L)'
;MGDMTLNVRPFVRQIVREAYNILANPKNESECVECLQRIQSLLPARENALGKLNISQEDIVTAQEEFAENHYVRFLDFLVKCLSVDWLSNLPKDRIPELFDIFFLDGIPEEAFLILTSAIQTLSHGYKLNKCAVLLEEFIKQHKLRVLLWNQCVIIPDKSRTKENQHSVMWDDLVTTLAMLPERIINKTKQETSDIFYPQNYGPFLANEMLVVLHQVYSAVKNGSDVSLSFFSQLLGKLCITGSADRIWSVLLPSFTTLTNQDFIWCRICERLVCEVPDRCIESTIIPVVRDAAWYGTVNKLLGDAVLSKQKLKYLFTNKLLLYRHFKQDLILQNIVGHLASSHTRKPLFIQVLQTLLEVWGDSSAVKHTAYEQHHYISRAILIGIGLLSDRDKEQHKGDLIRKLMTGVQCHIDNQAFKVRLLGMVVAEALTTALDPKGPKLEFEYEKTEEVNHLLSLVTPPSDPGLVDIQRDFQTVTLAENDSKVKENCSTKEQEQIIEAANTEELDSDDDLEPYDMSNDAPVTKTKAPRYVRDCMEGLITSDDPERVESCLCAAADLIRSNPVGLKEIAVEFIKILLHLQDSFTLLNFISLRHSAMVALGVSCPVEVSAYLTKEFYRRNYNIRQRMDMLE
;
A
#
# COMPACT_ATOMS: atom_id res chain seq x y z
N MET A 1 -16.81 63.42 -10.27
CA MET A 1 -16.45 62.81 -8.96
C MET A 1 -15.59 61.62 -9.30
N GLY A 2 -14.32 61.67 -8.91
CA GLY A 2 -13.31 60.71 -9.39
C GLY A 2 -13.54 59.31 -8.85
N ASP A 3 -13.36 58.32 -9.72
CA ASP A 3 -13.17 56.92 -9.37
C ASP A 3 -11.97 56.80 -8.42
N MET A 4 -12.23 56.75 -7.11
CA MET A 4 -11.26 56.22 -6.17
C MET A 4 -11.25 54.71 -6.34
N THR A 5 -10.31 54.19 -7.13
CA THR A 5 -9.93 52.77 -7.10
C THR A 5 -9.60 52.39 -5.66
N LEU A 6 -10.38 51.50 -5.06
CA LEU A 6 -10.14 51.01 -3.70
C LEU A 6 -8.75 50.40 -3.63
N ASN A 7 -7.94 50.81 -2.66
CA ASN A 7 -6.69 50.08 -2.39
C ASN A 7 -7.05 48.81 -1.60
N VAL A 8 -7.09 47.68 -2.29
CA VAL A 8 -7.57 46.40 -1.77
C VAL A 8 -6.71 45.88 -0.60
N ARG A 9 -5.38 46.08 -0.62
CA ARG A 9 -4.51 45.53 0.43
C ARG A 9 -4.73 46.18 1.80
N PRO A 10 -4.71 47.52 1.96
CA PRO A 10 -5.07 48.17 3.21
C PRO A 10 -6.49 47.83 3.67
N PHE A 11 -7.43 47.67 2.74
CA PHE A 11 -8.81 47.31 3.03
C PHE A 11 -8.91 45.92 3.67
N VAL A 12 -8.34 44.88 3.05
CA VAL A 12 -8.30 43.52 3.62
C VAL A 12 -7.60 43.52 4.97
N ARG A 13 -6.46 44.21 5.07
CA ARG A 13 -5.70 44.31 6.33
C ARG A 13 -6.52 44.95 7.45
N GLN A 14 -7.32 45.96 7.14
CA GLN A 14 -8.20 46.60 8.11
C GLN A 14 -9.28 45.63 8.59
N ILE A 15 -9.96 44.93 7.67
CA ILE A 15 -11.00 43.94 8.02
C ILE A 15 -10.43 42.85 8.93
N VAL A 16 -9.27 42.30 8.58
CA VAL A 16 -8.62 41.24 9.37
C VAL A 16 -8.20 41.76 10.75
N ARG A 17 -7.71 43.00 10.85
CA ARG A 17 -7.35 43.62 12.14
C ARG A 17 -8.57 43.89 13.01
N GLU A 18 -9.66 44.39 12.42
CA GLU A 18 -10.95 44.55 13.10
C GLU A 18 -11.42 43.19 13.65
N ALA A 19 -11.33 42.14 12.84
CA ALA A 19 -11.71 40.80 13.25
C ALA A 19 -10.88 40.26 14.42
N TYR A 20 -9.55 40.46 14.42
CA TYR A 20 -8.72 40.10 15.56
C TYR A 20 -9.17 40.78 16.85
N ASN A 21 -9.51 42.08 16.79
CA ASN A 21 -9.93 42.84 17.97
C ASN A 21 -11.28 42.36 18.51
N ILE A 22 -12.26 42.15 17.62
CA ILE A 22 -13.62 41.73 17.98
C ILE A 22 -13.61 40.30 18.54
N LEU A 23 -12.94 39.38 17.84
CA LEU A 23 -12.97 37.95 18.19
C LEU A 23 -12.07 37.63 19.39
N ALA A 24 -11.05 38.44 19.69
CA ALA A 24 -10.25 38.25 20.90
C ALA A 24 -11.01 38.60 22.19
N ASN A 25 -11.94 39.56 22.12
CA ASN A 25 -12.73 40.03 23.26
C ASN A 25 -14.21 40.21 22.84
N PRO A 26 -14.96 39.11 22.64
CA PRO A 26 -16.33 39.15 22.17
C PRO A 26 -17.24 39.89 23.16
N LYS A 27 -17.96 40.92 22.70
CA LYS A 27 -18.88 41.72 23.53
C LYS A 27 -20.33 41.24 23.44
N ASN A 28 -20.76 40.84 22.25
CA ASN A 28 -22.09 40.30 22.00
C ASN A 28 -22.06 39.34 20.81
N GLU A 29 -23.06 38.45 20.76
CA GLU A 29 -23.17 37.41 19.73
C GLU A 29 -23.29 37.99 18.31
N SER A 30 -24.08 39.06 18.14
CA SER A 30 -24.32 39.69 16.83
C SER A 30 -23.04 40.23 16.17
N GLU A 31 -22.18 40.89 16.96
CA GLU A 31 -20.91 41.46 16.49
C GLU A 31 -19.95 40.35 16.06
N CYS A 32 -19.89 39.23 16.78
CA CYS A 32 -19.09 38.07 16.40
C CYS A 32 -19.60 37.43 15.11
N VAL A 33 -20.92 37.25 14.98
CA VAL A 33 -21.56 36.66 13.80
C VAL A 33 -21.29 37.52 12.56
N GLU A 34 -21.52 38.84 12.64
CA GLU A 34 -21.29 39.77 11.54
C GLU A 34 -19.81 39.80 11.14
N CYS A 35 -18.90 39.83 12.12
CA CYS A 35 -17.46 39.80 11.90
C CYS A 35 -17.01 38.53 11.18
N LEU A 36 -17.42 37.34 11.64
CA LEU A 36 -17.05 36.07 11.01
C LEU A 36 -17.61 36.00 9.59
N GLN A 37 -18.86 36.38 9.39
CA GLN A 37 -19.47 36.42 8.05
C GLN A 37 -18.78 37.40 7.10
N ARG A 38 -18.26 38.53 7.60
CA ARG A 38 -17.48 39.47 6.80
C ARG A 38 -16.15 38.86 6.39
N ILE A 39 -15.44 38.14 7.26
CA ILE A 39 -14.21 37.44 6.88
C ILE A 39 -14.50 36.25 5.94
N GLN A 40 -15.62 35.53 6.11
CA GLN A 40 -16.02 34.43 5.21
C GLN A 40 -16.16 34.88 3.76
N SER A 41 -16.58 36.12 3.52
CA SER A 41 -16.68 36.67 2.16
C SER A 41 -15.33 36.84 1.45
N LEU A 42 -14.22 36.80 2.21
CA LEU A 42 -12.85 36.79 1.70
C LEU A 42 -12.31 35.36 1.43
N LEU A 43 -13.07 34.30 1.73
CA LEU A 43 -12.67 32.93 1.37
C LEU A 43 -12.77 32.71 -0.16
N PRO A 44 -11.93 31.83 -0.73
CA PRO A 44 -11.97 31.52 -2.16
C PRO A 44 -13.35 30.99 -2.61
N ALA A 45 -13.69 31.23 -3.89
CA ALA A 45 -14.88 30.69 -4.56
C ALA A 45 -16.25 31.03 -3.93
N ARG A 46 -16.34 32.09 -3.10
CA ARG A 46 -17.60 32.62 -2.56
C ARG A 46 -18.20 33.66 -3.50
N GLU A 47 -19.09 33.24 -4.40
CA GLU A 47 -19.78 34.13 -5.35
C GLU A 47 -20.75 35.12 -4.66
N ASN A 48 -21.32 34.75 -3.50
CA ASN A 48 -22.25 35.59 -2.72
C ASN A 48 -21.56 36.65 -1.83
N ALA A 49 -20.27 36.94 -2.03
CA ALA A 49 -19.51 37.94 -1.25
C ALA A 49 -19.94 39.39 -1.51
N LEU A 50 -20.63 39.64 -2.63
CA LEU A 50 -21.02 40.97 -3.13
C LEU A 50 -21.86 41.80 -2.14
N GLY A 51 -22.71 41.17 -1.32
CA GLY A 51 -23.62 41.88 -0.43
C GLY A 51 -23.01 42.38 0.90
N LYS A 52 -21.81 41.92 1.29
CA LYS A 52 -21.25 42.19 2.63
C LYS A 52 -20.00 43.07 2.63
N LEU A 53 -19.23 43.09 1.55
CA LEU A 53 -18.01 43.90 1.46
C LEU A 53 -18.23 45.27 0.80
N ASN A 54 -19.33 45.47 0.07
CA ASN A 54 -19.65 46.72 -0.64
C ASN A 54 -18.51 47.20 -1.58
N ILE A 55 -17.90 46.28 -2.33
CA ILE A 55 -16.79 46.55 -3.27
C ILE A 55 -17.11 45.98 -4.66
N SER A 56 -16.37 46.41 -5.70
CA SER A 56 -16.57 45.92 -7.07
C SER A 56 -16.18 44.44 -7.21
N GLN A 57 -16.71 43.76 -8.23
CA GLN A 57 -16.41 42.33 -8.46
C GLN A 57 -14.91 42.08 -8.72
N GLU A 58 -14.22 43.01 -9.40
CA GLU A 58 -12.78 42.92 -9.64
C GLU A 58 -11.99 43.07 -8.32
N ASP A 59 -12.40 44.01 -7.46
CA ASP A 59 -11.79 44.20 -6.15
C ASP A 59 -12.03 43.00 -5.21
N ILE A 60 -13.14 42.27 -5.34
CA ILE A 60 -13.42 41.05 -4.55
C ILE A 60 -12.38 39.97 -4.83
N VAL A 61 -12.09 39.70 -6.11
CA VAL A 61 -11.12 38.66 -6.49
C VAL A 61 -9.75 39.02 -5.93
N THR A 62 -9.30 40.27 -6.11
CA THR A 62 -8.04 40.74 -5.54
C THR A 62 -8.04 40.70 -4.00
N ALA A 63 -9.18 40.95 -3.35
CA ALA A 63 -9.30 40.89 -1.90
C ALA A 63 -9.21 39.44 -1.37
N GLN A 64 -9.83 38.50 -2.07
CA GLN A 64 -9.75 37.07 -1.78
C GLN A 64 -8.32 36.55 -1.96
N GLU A 65 -7.64 36.95 -3.04
CA GLU A 65 -6.22 36.61 -3.26
C GLU A 65 -5.30 37.19 -2.17
N GLU A 66 -5.47 38.46 -1.82
CA GLU A 66 -4.70 39.10 -0.75
C GLU A 66 -4.94 38.42 0.61
N PHE A 67 -6.18 38.07 0.94
CA PHE A 67 -6.50 37.35 2.16
C PHE A 67 -5.87 35.95 2.15
N ALA A 68 -6.01 35.21 1.04
CA ALA A 68 -5.44 33.88 0.86
C ALA A 68 -3.92 33.86 1.04
N GLU A 69 -3.20 34.76 0.37
CA GLU A 69 -1.73 34.76 0.36
C GLU A 69 -1.12 35.32 1.66
N ASN A 70 -1.74 36.34 2.28
CA ASN A 70 -1.07 37.09 3.36
C ASN A 70 -1.72 36.95 4.75
N HIS A 71 -2.96 36.50 4.85
CA HIS A 71 -3.75 36.57 6.09
C HIS A 71 -4.34 35.23 6.55
N TYR A 72 -4.71 34.35 5.63
CA TYR A 72 -5.51 33.16 5.92
C TYR A 72 -4.87 32.24 6.97
N VAL A 73 -3.60 31.86 6.78
CA VAL A 73 -2.87 30.98 7.72
C VAL A 73 -2.83 31.57 9.14
N ARG A 74 -2.51 32.86 9.26
CA ARG A 74 -2.45 33.56 10.56
C ARG A 74 -3.83 33.71 11.19
N PHE A 75 -4.87 33.82 10.38
CA PHE A 75 -6.24 33.89 10.85
C PHE A 75 -6.72 32.55 11.38
N LEU A 76 -6.42 31.44 10.69
CA LEU A 76 -6.72 30.08 11.19
C LEU A 76 -6.01 29.79 12.51
N ASP A 77 -4.71 30.09 12.61
CA ASP A 77 -3.93 29.91 13.84
C ASP A 77 -4.54 30.73 15.00
N PHE A 78 -4.99 31.94 14.73
CA PHE A 78 -5.72 32.76 15.70
C PHE A 78 -7.05 32.13 16.13
N LEU A 79 -7.86 31.61 15.19
CA LEU A 79 -9.11 30.93 15.52
C LEU A 79 -8.88 29.71 16.42
N VAL A 80 -7.85 28.91 16.15
CA VAL A 80 -7.45 27.79 17.02
C VAL A 80 -7.04 28.27 18.41
N LYS A 81 -6.31 29.40 18.50
CA LYS A 81 -5.91 29.99 19.80
C LYS A 81 -7.11 30.49 20.60
N CYS A 82 -8.08 31.13 19.96
CA CYS A 82 -9.31 31.61 20.60
C CYS A 82 -10.23 30.47 21.06
N LEU A 83 -10.14 29.30 20.42
CA LEU A 83 -11.03 28.17 20.67
C LEU A 83 -11.11 27.81 22.16
N SER A 84 -12.27 27.95 22.76
CA SER A 84 -12.60 27.48 24.11
C SER A 84 -14.11 27.28 24.19
N VAL A 85 -14.56 26.55 25.21
CA VAL A 85 -16.00 26.36 25.44
C VAL A 85 -16.68 27.73 25.69
N ASP A 86 -16.03 28.60 26.45
CA ASP A 86 -16.51 29.95 26.75
C ASP A 86 -16.47 30.89 25.54
N TRP A 87 -15.54 30.69 24.61
CA TRP A 87 -15.49 31.50 23.40
C TRP A 87 -16.61 31.10 22.44
N LEU A 88 -16.83 29.80 22.24
CA LEU A 88 -17.88 29.27 21.37
C LEU A 88 -19.29 29.55 21.88
N SER A 89 -19.49 29.75 23.19
CA SER A 89 -20.79 30.14 23.73
C SER A 89 -21.22 31.55 23.32
N ASN A 90 -20.30 32.38 22.78
CA ASN A 90 -20.63 33.66 22.16
C ASN A 90 -21.12 33.53 20.71
N LEU A 91 -21.29 32.30 20.21
CA LEU A 91 -21.86 32.01 18.89
C LEU A 91 -23.14 31.17 19.04
N PRO A 92 -24.12 31.34 18.15
CA PRO A 92 -25.30 30.49 18.14
C PRO A 92 -24.89 29.04 17.84
N LYS A 93 -25.21 28.12 18.77
CA LYS A 93 -24.74 26.71 18.73
C LYS A 93 -25.04 26.02 17.40
N ASP A 94 -26.24 26.23 16.87
CA ASP A 94 -26.69 25.60 15.61
C ASP A 94 -25.96 26.14 14.37
N ARG A 95 -25.28 27.29 14.50
CA ARG A 95 -24.57 27.97 13.41
C ARG A 95 -23.06 27.89 13.54
N ILE A 96 -22.51 27.21 14.54
CA ILE A 96 -21.06 27.00 14.68
C ILE A 96 -20.45 26.39 13.41
N PRO A 97 -21.05 25.37 12.75
CA PRO A 97 -20.52 24.84 11.50
C PRO A 97 -20.41 25.89 10.40
N GLU A 98 -21.45 26.73 10.25
CA GLU A 98 -21.51 27.80 9.25
C GLU A 98 -20.62 28.99 9.57
N LEU A 99 -20.32 29.23 10.85
CA LEU A 99 -19.62 30.44 11.31
C LEU A 99 -18.13 30.20 11.58
N PHE A 100 -17.78 29.03 12.08
CA PHE A 100 -16.42 28.67 12.50
C PHE A 100 -15.83 27.55 11.64
N ASP A 101 -16.51 26.39 11.55
CA ASP A 101 -15.95 25.19 10.90
C ASP A 101 -15.67 25.45 9.40
N ILE A 102 -16.49 26.29 8.77
CA ILE A 102 -16.36 26.74 7.38
C ILE A 102 -14.97 27.28 7.02
N PHE A 103 -14.25 27.89 7.97
CA PHE A 103 -12.91 28.40 7.72
C PHE A 103 -11.90 27.30 7.47
N PHE A 104 -12.13 26.11 8.03
CA PHE A 104 -11.28 24.94 7.87
C PHE A 104 -11.80 24.00 6.77
N LEU A 105 -13.12 23.90 6.61
CA LEU A 105 -13.76 22.98 5.67
C LEU A 105 -13.94 23.56 4.26
N ASP A 106 -14.24 24.85 4.13
CA ASP A 106 -14.48 25.53 2.84
C ASP A 106 -13.48 26.67 2.58
N GLY A 107 -12.30 26.61 3.20
CA GLY A 107 -11.20 27.54 2.93
C GLY A 107 -10.15 26.94 2.00
N ILE A 108 -8.86 27.25 2.24
CA ILE A 108 -7.73 26.73 1.45
C ILE A 108 -7.32 25.38 2.06
N PRO A 109 -7.55 24.24 1.36
CA PRO A 109 -7.43 22.91 1.95
C PRO A 109 -6.04 22.58 2.50
N GLU A 110 -4.97 22.97 1.80
CA GLU A 110 -3.58 22.70 2.17
C GLU A 110 -3.25 23.36 3.51
N GLU A 111 -3.58 24.64 3.63
CA GLU A 111 -3.28 25.46 4.80
C GLU A 111 -4.15 25.07 5.98
N ALA A 112 -5.44 24.80 5.76
CA ALA A 112 -6.34 24.30 6.80
C ALA A 112 -5.86 22.95 7.35
N PHE A 113 -5.45 22.03 6.47
CA PHE A 113 -4.94 20.72 6.85
C PHE A 113 -3.65 20.82 7.68
N LEU A 114 -2.70 21.66 7.26
CA LEU A 114 -1.44 21.89 7.97
C LEU A 114 -1.68 22.53 9.34
N ILE A 115 -2.55 23.54 9.42
CA ILE A 115 -2.87 24.21 10.70
C ILE A 115 -3.58 23.27 11.66
N LEU A 116 -4.59 22.52 11.21
CA LEU A 116 -5.29 21.54 12.06
C LEU A 116 -4.33 20.48 12.57
N THR A 117 -3.47 19.94 11.70
CA THR A 117 -2.53 18.89 12.10
C THR A 117 -1.47 19.42 13.07
N SER A 118 -0.93 20.61 12.81
CA SER A 118 0.03 21.28 13.71
C SER A 118 -0.59 21.61 15.07
N ALA A 119 -1.84 22.09 15.08
CA ALA A 119 -2.60 22.33 16.31
C ALA A 119 -2.78 21.05 17.11
N ILE A 120 -3.18 19.94 16.48
CA ILE A 120 -3.34 18.65 17.16
C ILE A 120 -2.01 18.24 17.82
N GLN A 121 -0.89 18.34 17.10
CA GLN A 121 0.41 17.95 17.65
C GLN A 121 0.86 18.80 18.84
N THR A 122 0.55 20.09 18.84
CA THR A 122 1.05 21.06 19.83
C THR A 122 0.13 21.21 21.05
N LEU A 123 -1.19 21.13 20.89
CA LEU A 123 -2.16 21.35 21.95
C LEU A 123 -2.08 20.29 23.07
N SER A 124 -2.43 20.67 24.29
CA SER A 124 -2.63 19.71 25.39
C SER A 124 -3.97 18.98 25.25
N HIS A 125 -4.10 17.83 25.92
CA HIS A 125 -5.38 17.11 25.98
C HIS A 125 -6.49 18.01 26.53
N GLY A 126 -7.65 18.01 25.88
CA GLY A 126 -8.82 18.80 26.26
C GLY A 126 -9.69 19.17 25.08
N TYR A 127 -10.64 20.07 25.32
CA TYR A 127 -11.66 20.45 24.33
C TYR A 127 -11.08 20.95 22.99
N LYS A 128 -10.04 21.80 23.02
CA LYS A 128 -9.44 22.36 21.80
C LYS A 128 -8.89 21.27 20.89
N LEU A 129 -8.14 20.32 21.46
CA LEU A 129 -7.58 19.18 20.75
C LEU A 129 -8.70 18.37 20.11
N ASN A 130 -9.73 18.02 20.89
CA ASN A 130 -10.85 17.20 20.42
C ASN A 130 -11.62 17.90 19.29
N LYS A 131 -11.89 19.21 19.40
CA LYS A 131 -12.55 19.96 18.32
C LYS A 131 -11.69 20.05 17.06
N CYS A 132 -10.36 20.22 17.18
CA CYS A 132 -9.47 20.18 16.01
C CYS A 132 -9.44 18.79 15.36
N ALA A 133 -9.45 17.71 16.15
CA ALA A 133 -9.51 16.34 15.65
C ALA A 133 -10.83 16.05 14.91
N VAL A 134 -11.97 16.50 15.46
CA VAL A 134 -13.29 16.39 14.81
C VAL A 134 -13.35 17.20 13.52
N LEU A 135 -12.79 18.42 13.50
CA LEU A 135 -12.70 19.23 12.28
C LEU A 135 -11.88 18.53 11.19
N LEU A 136 -10.76 17.93 11.58
CA LEU A 136 -9.92 17.19 10.65
C LEU A 136 -10.60 15.90 10.16
N GLU A 137 -11.36 15.22 11.01
CA GLU A 137 -12.16 14.07 10.61
C GLU A 137 -13.21 14.48 9.57
N GLU A 138 -13.92 15.58 9.82
CA GLU A 138 -14.93 16.12 8.92
C GLU A 138 -14.30 16.58 7.59
N PHE A 139 -13.11 17.18 7.64
CA PHE A 139 -12.33 17.55 6.46
C PHE A 139 -12.04 16.33 5.56
N ILE A 140 -11.66 15.20 6.17
CA ILE A 140 -11.39 13.95 5.45
C ILE A 140 -12.71 13.37 4.91
N LYS A 141 -13.77 13.31 5.72
CA LYS A 141 -15.09 12.80 5.30
C LYS A 141 -15.71 13.59 4.16
N GLN A 142 -15.45 14.90 4.10
CA GLN A 142 -15.89 15.77 3.01
C GLN A 142 -14.95 15.74 1.78
N HIS A 143 -14.03 14.77 1.70
CA HIS A 143 -13.12 14.57 0.57
C HIS A 143 -12.27 15.80 0.23
N LYS A 144 -11.98 16.66 1.21
CA LYS A 144 -11.18 17.87 0.99
C LYS A 144 -9.72 17.54 0.64
N LEU A 145 -9.28 16.32 0.94
CA LEU A 145 -8.01 15.77 0.46
C LEU A 145 -7.94 15.68 -1.07
N ARG A 146 -9.03 15.39 -1.80
CA ARG A 146 -9.03 15.42 -3.28
C ARG A 146 -8.68 16.79 -3.81
N VAL A 147 -9.31 17.83 -3.26
CA VAL A 147 -9.07 19.22 -3.67
C VAL A 147 -7.62 19.61 -3.38
N LEU A 148 -7.15 19.29 -2.17
CA LEU A 148 -5.76 19.49 -1.75
C LEU A 148 -4.77 18.85 -2.72
N LEU A 149 -4.99 17.57 -3.06
CA LEU A 149 -4.14 16.82 -3.98
C LEU A 149 -4.18 17.38 -5.40
N TRP A 150 -5.37 17.70 -5.92
CA TRP A 150 -5.57 18.26 -7.27
C TRP A 150 -4.86 19.60 -7.45
N ASN A 151 -4.94 20.47 -6.44
CA ASN A 151 -4.27 21.77 -6.46
C ASN A 151 -2.75 21.66 -6.62
N GLN A 152 -2.13 20.53 -6.22
CA GLN A 152 -0.70 20.29 -6.41
C GLN A 152 -0.34 19.78 -7.82
N CYS A 153 -1.33 19.33 -8.60
CA CYS A 153 -1.13 18.84 -9.97
C CYS A 153 -1.28 19.92 -11.04
N VAL A 154 -2.06 20.97 -10.77
CA VAL A 154 -2.36 22.01 -11.77
C VAL A 154 -1.15 22.94 -11.97
N ILE A 155 -0.74 23.12 -13.24
CA ILE A 155 0.31 24.08 -13.60
C ILE A 155 -0.36 25.38 -14.05
N ILE A 156 -0.13 26.48 -13.31
CA ILE A 156 -0.68 27.81 -13.64
C ILE A 156 0.37 28.58 -14.49
N PRO A 157 0.05 28.99 -15.74
CA PRO A 157 1.03 29.54 -16.69
C PRO A 157 1.79 30.78 -16.20
N ASP A 158 1.13 31.71 -15.50
CA ASP A 158 1.69 33.03 -15.14
C ASP A 158 2.48 33.08 -13.81
N LYS A 159 2.45 32.03 -12.98
CA LYS A 159 3.10 32.00 -11.65
C LYS A 159 4.35 31.09 -11.61
N SER A 160 4.76 30.55 -12.75
CA SER A 160 5.67 29.39 -12.86
C SER A 160 7.15 29.65 -12.53
N ARG A 161 7.69 30.86 -12.71
CA ARG A 161 9.16 31.07 -12.63
C ARG A 161 9.73 31.49 -11.28
N THR A 162 8.93 32.00 -10.34
CA THR A 162 9.41 32.51 -9.04
C THR A 162 9.01 31.65 -7.84
N LYS A 163 8.04 30.73 -7.99
CA LYS A 163 7.50 29.89 -6.91
C LYS A 163 8.05 28.45 -6.84
N GLU A 164 8.80 27.95 -7.83
CA GLU A 164 9.33 26.55 -7.82
C GLU A 164 10.17 26.22 -6.57
N ASN A 165 11.00 27.15 -6.10
CA ASN A 165 11.82 26.95 -4.89
C ASN A 165 11.04 27.07 -3.57
N GLN A 166 9.94 27.84 -3.53
CA GLN A 166 9.09 27.98 -2.35
C GLN A 166 8.07 26.82 -2.23
N HIS A 167 7.56 26.32 -3.35
CA HIS A 167 6.69 25.15 -3.40
C HIS A 167 7.40 23.87 -2.93
N SER A 168 8.69 23.70 -3.22
CA SER A 168 9.44 22.50 -2.80
C SER A 168 9.52 22.31 -1.28
N VAL A 169 9.63 23.38 -0.49
CA VAL A 169 9.72 23.29 0.99
C VAL A 169 8.34 23.03 1.59
N MET A 170 7.31 23.70 1.08
CA MET A 170 5.92 23.48 1.50
C MET A 170 5.42 22.07 1.15
N TRP A 171 5.90 21.50 0.04
CA TRP A 171 5.59 20.13 -0.34
C TRP A 171 6.16 19.09 0.61
N ASP A 172 7.41 19.24 1.05
CA ASP A 172 8.03 18.26 1.96
C ASP A 172 7.26 18.17 3.29
N ASP A 173 6.82 19.31 3.83
CA ASP A 173 6.02 19.37 5.06
C ASP A 173 4.63 18.77 4.85
N LEU A 174 3.96 19.08 3.73
CA LEU A 174 2.64 18.55 3.40
C LEU A 174 2.68 17.04 3.15
N VAL A 175 3.62 16.56 2.31
CA VAL A 175 3.86 15.14 2.03
C VAL A 175 4.16 14.37 3.31
N THR A 176 5.02 14.92 4.17
CA THR A 176 5.35 14.29 5.45
C THR A 176 4.14 14.27 6.37
N THR A 177 3.34 15.33 6.41
CA THR A 177 2.16 15.42 7.25
C THR A 177 1.06 14.46 6.80
N LEU A 178 0.79 14.36 5.49
CA LEU A 178 -0.16 13.40 4.92
C LEU A 178 0.25 11.95 5.20
N ALA A 179 1.54 11.62 5.02
CA ALA A 179 2.02 10.26 5.23
C ALA A 179 2.08 9.85 6.70
N MET A 180 2.34 10.78 7.61
CA MET A 180 2.47 10.53 9.05
C MET A 180 1.17 10.82 9.82
N LEU A 181 0.08 11.17 9.14
CA LEU A 181 -1.16 11.61 9.78
C LEU A 181 -1.71 10.60 10.80
N PRO A 182 -1.85 9.30 10.46
CA PRO A 182 -2.33 8.30 11.42
C PRO A 182 -1.52 8.28 12.71
N GLU A 183 -0.20 8.21 12.60
CA GLU A 183 0.70 8.14 13.75
C GLU A 183 0.63 9.41 14.60
N ARG A 184 0.60 10.58 13.95
CA ARG A 184 0.54 11.87 14.64
C ARG A 184 -0.73 12.04 15.46
N ILE A 185 -1.86 11.61 14.92
CA ILE A 185 -3.15 11.72 15.59
C ILE A 185 -3.24 10.68 16.70
N ILE A 186 -3.05 9.39 16.40
CA ILE A 186 -3.18 8.29 17.38
C ILE A 186 -2.27 8.51 18.60
N ASN A 187 -1.02 8.95 18.38
CA ASN A 187 -0.09 9.22 19.48
C ASN A 187 -0.57 10.36 20.40
N LYS A 188 -1.39 11.27 19.88
CA LYS A 188 -1.89 12.45 20.60
C LYS A 188 -3.28 12.27 21.18
N THR A 189 -4.20 11.63 20.47
CA THR A 189 -5.61 11.46 20.89
C THR A 189 -5.85 10.14 21.63
N LYS A 190 -4.88 9.21 21.64
CA LYS A 190 -4.99 7.89 22.32
C LYS A 190 -6.26 7.14 21.87
N GLN A 191 -6.96 6.45 22.78
CA GLN A 191 -8.12 5.59 22.49
C GLN A 191 -9.40 6.34 22.08
N GLU A 192 -9.42 7.68 22.05
CA GLU A 192 -10.59 8.50 21.68
C GLU A 192 -10.55 8.95 20.21
N THR A 193 -9.92 8.16 19.33
CA THR A 193 -9.70 8.55 17.94
C THR A 193 -10.70 7.87 17.01
N SER A 194 -11.23 8.60 16.03
CA SER A 194 -12.10 8.04 15.00
C SER A 194 -11.40 6.96 14.16
N ASP A 195 -12.17 5.96 13.74
CA ASP A 195 -11.69 4.80 12.97
C ASP A 195 -10.99 5.21 11.67
N ILE A 196 -11.35 6.35 11.08
CA ILE A 196 -10.77 6.82 9.82
C ILE A 196 -9.26 7.09 9.91
N PHE A 197 -8.75 7.40 11.11
CA PHE A 197 -7.35 7.73 11.32
C PHE A 197 -6.45 6.51 11.57
N TYR A 198 -7.00 5.31 11.73
CA TYR A 198 -6.18 4.11 11.84
C TYR A 198 -5.49 3.83 10.51
N PRO A 199 -4.21 3.40 10.51
CA PRO A 199 -3.47 3.13 9.25
C PRO A 199 -4.19 2.18 8.30
N GLN A 200 -4.95 1.24 8.86
CA GLN A 200 -5.74 0.23 8.14
C GLN A 200 -6.87 0.86 7.29
N ASN A 201 -7.44 1.97 7.76
CA ASN A 201 -8.54 2.66 7.11
C ASN A 201 -8.03 3.88 6.33
N TYR A 202 -7.13 4.67 6.92
CA TYR A 202 -6.57 5.86 6.29
C TYR A 202 -5.75 5.56 5.03
N GLY A 203 -4.94 4.51 5.03
CA GLY A 203 -4.11 4.15 3.88
C GLY A 203 -4.95 3.89 2.62
N PRO A 204 -5.88 2.92 2.65
CA PRO A 204 -6.79 2.67 1.53
C PRO A 204 -7.68 3.88 1.18
N PHE A 205 -8.13 4.66 2.18
CA PHE A 205 -8.88 5.89 1.93
C PHE A 205 -8.05 6.89 1.11
N LEU A 206 -6.84 7.22 1.54
CA LEU A 206 -5.96 8.15 0.84
C LEU A 206 -5.60 7.64 -0.56
N ALA A 207 -5.38 6.33 -0.72
CA ALA A 207 -5.14 5.74 -2.04
C ALA A 207 -6.34 5.91 -3.00
N ASN A 208 -7.57 5.80 -2.50
CA ASN A 208 -8.77 6.08 -3.29
C ASN A 208 -8.90 7.58 -3.64
N GLU A 209 -8.63 8.48 -2.70
CA GLU A 209 -8.59 9.93 -2.99
C GLU A 209 -7.55 10.25 -4.07
N MET A 210 -6.36 9.65 -3.98
CA MET A 210 -5.32 9.75 -4.99
C MET A 210 -5.80 9.23 -6.35
N LEU A 211 -6.48 8.08 -6.39
CA LEU A 211 -6.98 7.50 -7.64
C LEU A 211 -8.02 8.39 -8.32
N VAL A 212 -8.95 8.97 -7.57
CA VAL A 212 -9.95 9.92 -8.10
C VAL A 212 -9.27 11.14 -8.72
N VAL A 213 -8.24 11.70 -8.07
CA VAL A 213 -7.48 12.82 -8.62
C VAL A 213 -6.68 12.39 -9.86
N LEU A 214 -6.14 11.17 -9.89
CA LEU A 214 -5.47 10.65 -11.10
C LEU A 214 -6.44 10.49 -12.28
N HIS A 215 -7.74 10.21 -12.05
CA HIS A 215 -8.76 10.27 -13.11
C HIS A 215 -8.99 11.69 -13.63
N GLN A 216 -8.91 12.70 -12.76
CA GLN A 216 -8.96 14.11 -13.16
C GLN A 216 -7.71 14.49 -13.97
N VAL A 217 -6.53 14.04 -13.54
CA VAL A 217 -5.26 14.18 -14.29
C VAL A 217 -5.40 13.53 -15.67
N TYR A 218 -5.90 12.30 -15.76
CA TYR A 218 -6.17 11.63 -17.04
C TYR A 218 -7.07 12.48 -17.95
N SER A 219 -8.16 13.01 -17.40
CA SER A 219 -9.10 13.85 -18.15
C SER A 219 -8.45 15.15 -18.62
N ALA A 220 -7.64 15.79 -17.78
CA ALA A 220 -6.89 17.00 -18.13
C ALA A 220 -5.87 16.74 -19.24
N VAL A 221 -5.08 15.67 -19.13
CA VAL A 221 -4.09 15.27 -20.15
C VAL A 221 -4.78 14.94 -21.46
N LYS A 222 -5.90 14.21 -21.42
CA LYS A 222 -6.69 13.88 -22.61
C LYS A 222 -7.24 15.12 -23.31
N ASN A 223 -7.54 16.17 -22.54
CA ASN A 223 -7.99 17.46 -23.05
C ASN A 223 -6.84 18.40 -23.45
N GLY A 224 -5.58 17.96 -23.36
CA GLY A 224 -4.40 18.74 -23.77
C GLY A 224 -3.90 19.74 -22.72
N SER A 225 -4.32 19.63 -21.46
CA SER A 225 -3.82 20.45 -20.37
C SER A 225 -2.53 19.88 -19.77
N ASP A 226 -1.59 20.76 -19.43
CA ASP A 226 -0.36 20.39 -18.72
C ASP A 226 -0.62 20.19 -17.22
N VAL A 227 -0.10 19.08 -16.69
CA VAL A 227 -0.22 18.69 -15.28
C VAL A 227 1.12 18.15 -14.76
N SER A 228 1.39 18.36 -13.48
CA SER A 228 2.55 17.80 -12.79
C SER A 228 2.16 16.61 -11.90
N LEU A 229 2.97 15.55 -11.93
CA LEU A 229 2.82 14.39 -11.04
C LEU A 229 3.86 14.38 -9.91
N SER A 230 4.73 15.40 -9.83
CA SER A 230 5.87 15.43 -8.93
C SER A 230 5.46 15.31 -7.46
N PHE A 231 4.42 16.03 -7.06
CA PHE A 231 3.88 15.95 -5.70
C PHE A 231 3.33 14.55 -5.40
N PHE A 232 2.58 13.97 -6.34
CA PHE A 232 2.03 12.61 -6.21
C PHE A 232 3.12 11.55 -6.09
N SER A 233 4.18 11.67 -6.88
CA SER A 233 5.33 10.77 -6.83
C SER A 233 6.10 10.87 -5.51
N GLN A 234 6.27 12.08 -4.98
CA GLN A 234 6.88 12.29 -3.67
C GLN A 234 5.99 11.71 -2.56
N LEU A 235 4.69 11.94 -2.61
CA LEU A 235 3.72 11.40 -1.66
C LEU A 235 3.68 9.87 -1.70
N LEU A 236 3.54 9.27 -2.88
CA LEU A 236 3.56 7.81 -3.05
C LEU A 236 4.84 7.20 -2.48
N GLY A 237 6.00 7.78 -2.83
CA GLY A 237 7.29 7.35 -2.30
C GLY A 237 7.36 7.47 -0.77
N LYS A 238 6.88 8.59 -0.21
CA LYS A 238 6.86 8.81 1.23
C LYS A 238 5.96 7.80 1.94
N LEU A 239 4.75 7.56 1.44
CA LEU A 239 3.82 6.57 1.99
C LEU A 239 4.43 5.16 1.98
N CYS A 240 5.17 4.81 0.92
CA CYS A 240 5.80 3.51 0.84
C CYS A 240 6.95 3.35 1.83
N ILE A 241 7.83 4.37 1.98
CA ILE A 241 8.96 4.29 2.92
C ILE A 241 8.53 4.39 4.39
N THR A 242 7.37 4.99 4.70
CA THR A 242 6.81 5.05 6.06
C THR A 242 6.01 3.79 6.45
N GLY A 243 6.03 2.73 5.63
CA GLY A 243 5.41 1.44 5.97
C GLY A 243 3.94 1.31 5.59
N SER A 244 3.41 2.19 4.75
CA SER A 244 2.05 2.08 4.19
C SER A 244 2.00 1.45 2.79
N ALA A 245 3.14 0.94 2.28
CA ALA A 245 3.28 0.46 0.90
C ALA A 245 2.20 -0.57 0.52
N ASP A 246 2.01 -1.62 1.32
CA ASP A 246 1.04 -2.68 1.04
C ASP A 246 -0.40 -2.15 1.00
N ARG A 247 -0.74 -1.20 1.87
CA ARG A 247 -2.09 -0.61 1.98
C ARG A 247 -2.42 0.34 0.84
N ILE A 248 -1.41 1.04 0.32
CA ILE A 248 -1.59 1.92 -0.83
C ILE A 248 -1.68 1.10 -2.11
N TRP A 249 -0.77 0.14 -2.29
CA TRP A 249 -0.74 -0.70 -3.49
C TRP A 249 -1.90 -1.69 -3.57
N SER A 250 -2.49 -2.12 -2.46
CA SER A 250 -3.71 -2.93 -2.47
C SER A 250 -4.90 -2.24 -3.17
N VAL A 251 -4.89 -0.91 -3.26
CA VAL A 251 -5.90 -0.12 -3.98
C VAL A 251 -5.39 0.29 -5.36
N LEU A 252 -4.18 0.82 -5.45
CA LEU A 252 -3.65 1.38 -6.69
C LEU A 252 -3.31 0.30 -7.73
N LEU A 253 -2.73 -0.83 -7.33
CA LEU A 253 -2.24 -1.84 -8.29
C LEU A 253 -3.38 -2.51 -9.08
N PRO A 254 -4.49 -2.98 -8.46
CA PRO A 254 -5.62 -3.54 -9.21
C PRO A 254 -6.26 -2.51 -10.15
N SER A 255 -6.41 -1.27 -9.65
CA SER A 255 -6.97 -0.16 -10.42
C SER A 255 -6.12 0.17 -11.64
N PHE A 256 -4.81 0.37 -11.46
CA PHE A 256 -3.91 0.64 -12.59
C PHE A 256 -3.81 -0.55 -13.56
N THR A 257 -3.88 -1.79 -13.07
CA THR A 257 -3.93 -2.96 -13.95
C THR A 257 -5.14 -2.88 -14.87
N THR A 258 -6.32 -2.53 -14.36
CA THR A 258 -7.53 -2.36 -15.17
C THR A 258 -7.40 -1.16 -16.13
N LEU A 259 -6.98 0.00 -15.62
CA LEU A 259 -6.94 1.26 -16.37
C LEU A 259 -5.91 1.26 -17.50
N THR A 260 -4.72 0.68 -17.27
CA THR A 260 -3.67 0.55 -18.29
C THR A 260 -4.00 -0.46 -19.39
N ASN A 261 -4.94 -1.38 -19.14
CA ASN A 261 -5.49 -2.25 -20.16
C ASN A 261 -6.51 -1.54 -21.07
N GLN A 262 -7.16 -0.49 -20.57
CA GLN A 262 -8.20 0.24 -21.30
C GLN A 262 -7.62 1.37 -22.16
N ASP A 263 -6.64 2.12 -21.65
CA ASP A 263 -6.08 3.29 -22.34
C ASP A 263 -4.58 3.47 -22.06
N PHE A 264 -3.79 3.69 -23.11
CA PHE A 264 -2.34 3.91 -23.03
C PHE A 264 -1.93 5.20 -22.32
N ILE A 265 -2.82 6.19 -22.19
CA ILE A 265 -2.55 7.40 -21.38
C ILE A 265 -2.27 6.98 -19.93
N TRP A 266 -2.96 5.97 -19.39
CA TRP A 266 -2.71 5.47 -18.05
C TRP A 266 -1.32 4.87 -17.89
N CYS A 267 -0.80 4.18 -18.92
CA CYS A 267 0.58 3.69 -18.90
C CYS A 267 1.58 4.84 -18.73
N ARG A 268 1.35 5.97 -19.40
CA ARG A 268 2.20 7.16 -19.29
C ARG A 268 2.09 7.85 -17.94
N ILE A 269 0.89 7.93 -17.38
CA ILE A 269 0.66 8.46 -16.03
C ILE A 269 1.41 7.59 -15.00
N CYS A 270 1.26 6.27 -15.05
CA CYS A 270 1.97 5.34 -14.16
C CYS A 270 3.50 5.43 -14.32
N GLU A 271 4.00 5.46 -15.56
CA GLU A 271 5.43 5.56 -15.85
C GLU A 271 6.03 6.85 -15.28
N ARG A 272 5.36 8.00 -15.49
CA ARG A 272 5.78 9.28 -14.91
C ARG A 272 5.71 9.27 -13.39
N LEU A 273 4.63 8.76 -12.82
CA LEU A 273 4.43 8.65 -11.38
C LEU A 273 5.62 7.94 -10.74
N VAL A 274 6.10 6.84 -11.33
CA VAL A 274 7.26 6.09 -10.83
C VAL A 274 8.58 6.82 -11.09
N CYS A 275 8.77 7.41 -12.27
CA CYS A 275 10.02 8.10 -12.63
C CYS A 275 10.36 9.22 -11.64
N GLU A 276 9.35 9.96 -11.20
CA GLU A 276 9.49 11.12 -10.32
C GLU A 276 9.53 10.75 -8.82
N VAL A 277 9.41 9.46 -8.44
CA VAL A 277 9.55 9.03 -7.03
C VAL A 277 10.99 9.31 -6.56
N PRO A 278 11.21 9.90 -5.37
CA PRO A 278 12.56 10.10 -4.85
C PRO A 278 13.38 8.82 -4.74
N ASP A 279 14.68 8.88 -5.07
CA ASP A 279 15.58 7.71 -5.10
C ASP A 279 15.69 6.97 -3.75
N ARG A 280 15.49 7.68 -2.63
CA ARG A 280 15.43 7.09 -1.30
C ARG A 280 14.19 6.22 -1.07
N CYS A 281 13.11 6.46 -1.81
CA CYS A 281 11.82 5.80 -1.66
C CYS A 281 11.53 4.76 -2.74
N ILE A 282 12.21 4.81 -3.90
CA ILE A 282 11.86 3.99 -5.06
C ILE A 282 11.91 2.48 -4.76
N GLU A 283 12.83 2.02 -3.91
CA GLU A 283 12.91 0.60 -3.56
C GLU A 283 11.68 0.11 -2.78
N SER A 284 11.26 0.83 -1.74
CA SER A 284 10.05 0.50 -0.98
C SER A 284 8.77 0.66 -1.82
N THR A 285 8.82 1.51 -2.85
CA THR A 285 7.70 1.74 -3.76
C THR A 285 7.53 0.60 -4.77
N ILE A 286 8.63 0.05 -5.29
CA ILE A 286 8.60 -0.91 -6.40
C ILE A 286 8.51 -2.37 -5.95
N ILE A 287 9.04 -2.71 -4.77
CA ILE A 287 8.99 -4.09 -4.27
C ILE A 287 7.55 -4.64 -4.23
N PRO A 288 6.54 -3.92 -3.67
CA PRO A 288 5.16 -4.39 -3.69
C PRO A 288 4.63 -4.58 -5.12
N VAL A 289 4.97 -3.68 -6.05
CA VAL A 289 4.55 -3.79 -7.46
C VAL A 289 5.05 -5.07 -8.10
N VAL A 290 6.33 -5.41 -7.95
CA VAL A 290 6.89 -6.65 -8.54
C VAL A 290 6.52 -7.91 -7.77
N ARG A 291 6.12 -7.78 -6.50
CA ARG A 291 5.64 -8.90 -5.66
C ARG A 291 4.20 -9.27 -5.97
N ASP A 292 3.34 -8.27 -6.14
CA ASP A 292 1.89 -8.45 -6.18
C ASP A 292 1.30 -8.36 -7.60
N ALA A 293 2.07 -7.87 -8.58
CA ALA A 293 1.61 -7.90 -9.97
C ALA A 293 1.51 -9.34 -10.46
N ALA A 294 0.34 -9.71 -10.99
CA ALA A 294 0.05 -11.07 -11.45
C ALA A 294 1.00 -11.60 -12.53
N TRP A 295 1.60 -10.71 -13.34
CA TRP A 295 2.60 -11.06 -14.34
C TRP A 295 3.38 -9.83 -14.83
N TYR A 296 4.47 -10.08 -15.56
CA TYR A 296 5.40 -9.05 -16.01
C TYR A 296 4.79 -8.07 -17.01
N GLY A 297 3.70 -8.43 -17.69
CA GLY A 297 2.96 -7.54 -18.59
C GLY A 297 2.29 -6.38 -17.86
N THR A 298 1.80 -6.60 -16.63
CA THR A 298 1.31 -5.52 -15.76
C THR A 298 2.46 -4.59 -15.37
N VAL A 299 3.60 -5.15 -14.95
CA VAL A 299 4.81 -4.36 -14.63
C VAL A 299 5.29 -3.56 -15.84
N ASN A 300 5.23 -4.13 -17.03
CA ASN A 300 5.54 -3.44 -18.29
C ASN A 300 4.64 -2.23 -18.54
N LYS A 301 3.32 -2.35 -18.32
CA LYS A 301 2.38 -1.24 -18.49
C LYS A 301 2.56 -0.13 -17.46
N LEU A 302 2.93 -0.48 -16.23
CA LEU A 302 3.13 0.48 -15.14
C LEU A 302 4.47 1.22 -15.22
N LEU A 303 5.54 0.50 -15.54
CA LEU A 303 6.89 1.03 -15.48
C LEU A 303 7.42 1.52 -16.84
N GLY A 304 6.85 1.06 -17.95
CA GLY A 304 7.31 1.42 -19.29
C GLY A 304 8.82 1.24 -19.46
N ASP A 305 9.50 2.31 -19.88
CA ASP A 305 10.96 2.36 -20.01
C ASP A 305 11.62 3.15 -18.87
N ALA A 306 10.94 3.33 -17.73
CA ALA A 306 11.47 4.03 -16.55
C ALA A 306 12.81 3.45 -16.05
N VAL A 307 13.04 2.15 -16.26
CA VAL A 307 14.29 1.46 -15.92
C VAL A 307 15.48 2.02 -16.72
N LEU A 308 15.25 2.60 -17.90
CA LEU A 308 16.30 3.22 -18.72
C LEU A 308 16.55 4.68 -18.32
N SER A 309 15.52 5.40 -17.88
CA SER A 309 15.62 6.82 -17.52
C SER A 309 16.11 7.05 -16.08
N LYS A 310 15.71 6.19 -15.12
CA LYS A 310 16.01 6.36 -13.69
C LYS A 310 17.12 5.41 -13.22
N GLN A 311 18.30 5.95 -12.92
CA GLN A 311 19.49 5.15 -12.56
C GLN A 311 19.28 4.27 -11.31
N LYS A 312 18.58 4.78 -10.29
CA LYS A 312 18.29 3.98 -9.09
C LYS A 312 17.40 2.79 -9.41
N LEU A 313 16.39 2.98 -10.26
CA LEU A 313 15.49 1.91 -10.71
C LEU A 313 16.27 0.88 -11.54
N LYS A 314 17.12 1.34 -12.47
CA LYS A 314 18.05 0.49 -13.22
C LYS A 314 18.85 -0.41 -12.27
N TYR A 315 19.52 0.17 -11.28
CA TYR A 315 20.32 -0.57 -10.31
C TYR A 315 19.49 -1.62 -9.52
N LEU A 316 18.25 -1.31 -9.17
CA LEU A 316 17.36 -2.26 -8.49
C LEU A 316 17.08 -3.50 -9.37
N PHE A 317 16.67 -3.26 -10.62
CA PHE A 317 16.28 -4.33 -11.56
C PHE A 317 17.46 -5.12 -12.10
N THR A 318 18.66 -4.53 -12.17
CA THR A 318 19.83 -5.20 -12.77
C THR A 318 20.80 -5.77 -11.73
N ASN A 319 20.75 -5.30 -10.48
CA ASN A 319 21.68 -5.72 -9.43
C ASN A 319 20.97 -6.07 -8.13
N LYS A 320 20.35 -5.10 -7.43
CA LYS A 320 19.95 -5.30 -6.03
C LYS A 320 18.92 -6.41 -5.82
N LEU A 321 17.87 -6.44 -6.64
CA LEU A 321 16.78 -7.41 -6.49
C LEU A 321 17.11 -8.78 -7.11
N LEU A 322 18.19 -8.89 -7.89
CA LEU A 322 18.62 -10.12 -8.55
C LEU A 322 19.82 -10.78 -7.88
N LEU A 323 20.81 -9.98 -7.44
CA LEU A 323 22.13 -10.46 -6.97
C LEU A 323 22.34 -10.29 -5.47
N TYR A 324 21.74 -9.28 -4.83
CA TYR A 324 22.00 -8.94 -3.43
C TYR A 324 20.83 -9.22 -2.48
N ARG A 325 19.67 -9.60 -3.02
CA ARG A 325 18.50 -10.04 -2.27
C ARG A 325 17.98 -11.33 -2.89
N HIS A 326 17.37 -12.18 -2.08
CA HIS A 326 16.62 -13.33 -2.53
C HIS A 326 15.19 -13.25 -2.00
N PHE A 327 14.27 -13.80 -2.78
CA PHE A 327 12.86 -13.94 -2.42
C PHE A 327 12.40 -15.38 -2.68
N LYS A 328 11.43 -15.84 -1.88
CA LYS A 328 10.88 -17.19 -2.04
C LYS A 328 10.01 -17.32 -3.28
N GLN A 329 9.26 -16.28 -3.64
CA GLN A 329 8.31 -16.29 -4.76
C GLN A 329 9.01 -16.15 -6.12
N ASP A 330 8.70 -17.03 -7.08
CA ASP A 330 9.21 -16.93 -8.47
C ASP A 330 8.68 -15.69 -9.18
N LEU A 331 7.46 -15.28 -8.83
CA LEU A 331 6.75 -14.18 -9.47
C LEU A 331 7.57 -12.89 -9.47
N ILE A 332 8.34 -12.61 -8.42
CA ILE A 332 9.22 -11.43 -8.36
C ILE A 332 10.29 -11.50 -9.47
N LEU A 333 10.95 -12.65 -9.64
CA LEU A 333 11.94 -12.85 -10.70
C LEU A 333 11.29 -12.81 -12.08
N GLN A 334 10.15 -13.48 -12.25
CA GLN A 334 9.39 -13.46 -13.51
C GLN A 334 8.98 -12.03 -13.89
N ASN A 335 8.53 -11.24 -12.92
CA ASN A 335 8.16 -9.84 -13.10
C ASN A 335 9.36 -8.95 -13.47
N ILE A 336 10.48 -9.08 -12.77
CA ILE A 336 11.69 -8.29 -13.03
C ILE A 336 12.31 -8.66 -14.38
N VAL A 337 12.59 -9.95 -14.59
CA VAL A 337 13.31 -10.44 -15.77
C VAL A 337 12.40 -10.36 -17.00
N GLY A 338 11.13 -10.73 -16.87
CA GLY A 338 10.11 -10.60 -17.92
C GLY A 338 9.90 -9.15 -18.35
N HIS A 339 9.87 -8.20 -17.40
CA HIS A 339 9.81 -6.78 -17.71
C HIS A 339 11.00 -6.38 -18.59
N LEU A 340 12.24 -6.67 -18.16
CA LEU A 340 13.44 -6.34 -18.93
C LEU A 340 13.45 -6.98 -20.34
N ALA A 341 12.93 -8.20 -20.48
CA ALA A 341 12.90 -8.94 -21.74
C ALA A 341 11.80 -8.48 -22.72
N SER A 342 10.71 -7.88 -22.21
CA SER A 342 9.47 -7.61 -22.95
C SER A 342 9.54 -6.50 -24.01
N SER A 343 10.58 -5.66 -24.02
CA SER A 343 10.73 -4.57 -25.00
C SER A 343 12.10 -4.57 -25.68
N HIS A 344 12.10 -4.29 -26.98
CA HIS A 344 13.31 -4.07 -27.77
C HIS A 344 14.25 -2.99 -27.19
N THR A 345 13.72 -1.93 -26.57
CA THR A 345 14.53 -0.83 -25.97
C THR A 345 15.31 -1.30 -24.75
N ARG A 346 14.73 -2.22 -23.96
CA ARG A 346 15.34 -2.80 -22.76
C ARG A 346 16.11 -4.08 -23.04
N LYS A 347 15.97 -4.66 -24.23
CA LYS A 347 16.62 -5.92 -24.60
C LYS A 347 18.15 -5.95 -24.39
N PRO A 348 18.93 -4.91 -24.75
CA PRO A 348 20.36 -4.91 -24.45
C PRO A 348 20.67 -5.01 -22.95
N LEU A 349 19.86 -4.35 -22.13
CA LEU A 349 19.99 -4.40 -20.68
C LEU A 349 19.63 -5.78 -20.12
N PHE A 350 18.59 -6.41 -20.66
CA PHE A 350 18.22 -7.79 -20.33
C PHE A 350 19.33 -8.79 -20.63
N ILE A 351 19.94 -8.72 -21.83
CA ILE A 351 21.07 -9.59 -22.20
C ILE A 351 22.26 -9.35 -21.26
N GLN A 352 22.57 -8.10 -20.94
CA GLN A 352 23.61 -7.76 -19.97
C GLN A 352 23.32 -8.39 -18.61
N VAL A 353 22.09 -8.30 -18.11
CA VAL A 353 21.68 -8.90 -16.83
C VAL A 353 21.87 -10.43 -16.86
N LEU A 354 21.46 -11.11 -17.93
CA LEU A 354 21.64 -12.56 -18.04
C LEU A 354 23.13 -12.96 -18.05
N GLN A 355 23.98 -12.19 -18.74
CA GLN A 355 25.42 -12.41 -18.73
C GLN A 355 26.03 -12.18 -17.33
N THR A 356 25.63 -11.13 -16.63
CA THR A 356 26.09 -10.86 -15.25
C THR A 356 25.61 -11.92 -14.26
N LEU A 357 24.38 -12.41 -14.41
CA LEU A 357 23.87 -13.52 -13.60
C LEU A 357 24.74 -14.77 -13.77
N LEU A 358 25.07 -15.15 -15.01
CA LEU A 358 25.95 -16.29 -15.30
C LEU A 358 27.38 -16.08 -14.79
N GLU A 359 27.91 -14.85 -14.87
CA GLU A 359 29.23 -14.51 -14.32
C GLU A 359 29.28 -14.68 -12.80
N VAL A 360 28.33 -14.11 -12.07
CA VAL A 360 28.27 -14.20 -10.60
C VAL A 360 27.97 -15.62 -10.16
N TRP A 361 27.05 -16.31 -10.86
CA TRP A 361 26.73 -17.71 -10.60
C TRP A 361 27.95 -18.62 -10.84
N GLY A 362 28.76 -18.33 -11.86
CA GLY A 362 29.93 -19.12 -12.19
C GLY A 362 31.23 -18.73 -11.48
N ASP A 363 31.20 -17.74 -10.59
CA ASP A 363 32.39 -17.32 -9.84
C ASP A 363 32.76 -18.35 -8.75
N SER A 364 34.02 -18.78 -8.76
CA SER A 364 34.52 -19.83 -7.84
C SER A 364 34.41 -19.43 -6.36
N SER A 365 34.53 -18.14 -6.04
CA SER A 365 34.37 -17.62 -4.69
C SER A 365 32.89 -17.59 -4.30
N ALA A 366 32.03 -17.08 -5.19
CA ALA A 366 30.59 -17.01 -4.99
C ALA A 366 29.98 -18.40 -4.73
N VAL A 367 30.33 -19.41 -5.53
CA VAL A 367 29.86 -20.80 -5.39
C VAL A 367 30.26 -21.42 -4.03
N LYS A 368 31.38 -20.97 -3.43
CA LYS A 368 31.89 -21.51 -2.16
C LYS A 368 31.38 -20.78 -0.93
N HIS A 369 31.17 -19.47 -1.04
CA HIS A 369 30.95 -18.60 0.12
C HIS A 369 29.58 -17.94 0.17
N THR A 370 28.79 -18.03 -0.90
CA THR A 370 27.40 -17.54 -0.91
C THR A 370 26.47 -18.56 -0.28
N ALA A 371 25.48 -18.09 0.48
CA ALA A 371 24.43 -18.95 1.03
C ALA A 371 23.67 -19.67 -0.09
N TYR A 372 23.24 -20.91 0.17
CA TYR A 372 22.54 -21.72 -0.83
C TYR A 372 21.29 -21.03 -1.36
N GLU A 373 20.52 -20.35 -0.50
CA GLU A 373 19.27 -19.66 -0.86
C GLU A 373 19.50 -18.56 -1.89
N GLN A 374 20.57 -17.78 -1.74
CA GLN A 374 20.93 -16.73 -2.68
C GLN A 374 21.42 -17.34 -4.00
N HIS A 375 22.20 -18.40 -3.93
CA HIS A 375 22.73 -19.08 -5.12
C HIS A 375 21.63 -19.79 -5.92
N HIS A 376 20.70 -20.43 -5.21
CA HIS A 376 19.48 -21.01 -5.74
C HIS A 376 18.58 -19.94 -6.38
N TYR A 377 18.45 -18.76 -5.75
CA TYR A 377 17.71 -17.63 -6.31
C TYR A 377 18.31 -17.11 -7.63
N ILE A 378 19.63 -16.99 -7.73
CA ILE A 378 20.31 -16.61 -8.98
C ILE A 378 20.09 -17.69 -10.07
N SER A 379 20.12 -18.96 -9.69
CA SER A 379 19.87 -20.08 -10.62
C SER A 379 18.46 -20.02 -11.21
N ARG A 380 17.44 -19.74 -10.38
CA ARG A 380 16.06 -19.49 -10.83
C ARG A 380 15.98 -18.31 -11.80
N ALA A 381 16.67 -17.21 -11.49
CA ALA A 381 16.70 -16.02 -12.36
C ALA A 381 17.31 -16.33 -13.74
N ILE A 382 18.37 -17.14 -13.78
CA ILE A 382 19.00 -17.61 -15.02
C ILE A 382 18.02 -18.45 -15.84
N LEU A 383 17.36 -19.44 -15.22
CA LEU A 383 16.40 -20.33 -15.89
C LEU A 383 15.23 -19.55 -16.50
N ILE A 384 14.64 -18.62 -15.73
CA ILE A 384 13.61 -17.70 -16.21
C ILE A 384 14.13 -16.85 -17.38
N GLY A 385 15.33 -16.29 -17.26
CA GLY A 385 15.94 -15.44 -18.28
C GLY A 385 16.15 -16.18 -19.61
N ILE A 386 16.64 -17.42 -19.58
CA ILE A 386 16.85 -18.20 -20.81
C ILE A 386 15.54 -18.50 -21.52
N GLY A 387 14.48 -18.81 -20.75
CA GLY A 387 13.13 -19.01 -21.28
C GLY A 387 12.58 -17.82 -22.05
N LEU A 388 13.04 -16.61 -21.72
CA LEU A 388 12.60 -15.34 -22.32
C LEU A 388 13.47 -14.89 -23.52
N LEU A 389 14.48 -15.66 -23.92
CA LEU A 389 15.26 -15.38 -25.12
C LEU A 389 14.46 -15.76 -26.38
N SER A 390 14.37 -14.85 -27.35
CA SER A 390 13.88 -15.19 -28.68
C SER A 390 14.91 -16.03 -29.44
N ASP A 391 14.49 -16.76 -30.47
CA ASP A 391 15.42 -17.61 -31.24
C ASP A 391 16.57 -16.81 -31.85
N ARG A 392 16.31 -15.56 -32.27
CA ARG A 392 17.36 -14.63 -32.71
C ARG A 392 18.36 -14.30 -31.61
N ASP A 393 17.89 -14.07 -30.38
CA ASP A 393 18.79 -13.77 -29.27
C ASP A 393 19.66 -14.99 -28.92
N LYS A 394 19.06 -16.19 -28.96
CA LYS A 394 19.76 -17.45 -28.74
C LYS A 394 20.87 -17.60 -29.76
N GLU A 395 20.59 -17.44 -31.05
CA GLU A 395 21.60 -17.51 -32.12
C GLU A 395 22.71 -16.47 -31.94
N GLN A 396 22.34 -15.23 -31.66
CA GLN A 396 23.29 -14.12 -31.55
C GLN A 396 24.23 -14.25 -30.34
N HIS A 397 23.73 -14.74 -29.20
CA HIS A 397 24.46 -14.75 -27.93
C HIS A 397 24.90 -16.15 -27.47
N LYS A 398 24.60 -17.21 -28.25
CA LYS A 398 24.92 -18.62 -27.94
C LYS A 398 26.34 -18.82 -27.41
N GLY A 399 27.35 -18.37 -28.17
CA GLY A 399 28.75 -18.61 -27.85
C GLY A 399 29.17 -18.04 -26.50
N ASP A 400 28.75 -16.80 -26.22
CA ASP A 400 29.08 -16.13 -24.95
C ASP A 400 28.35 -16.74 -23.75
N LEU A 401 27.06 -17.05 -23.91
CA LEU A 401 26.26 -17.66 -22.85
C LEU A 401 26.75 -19.07 -22.50
N ILE A 402 27.03 -19.90 -23.51
CA ILE A 402 27.60 -21.25 -23.30
C ILE A 402 28.97 -21.16 -22.63
N ARG A 403 29.85 -20.25 -23.07
CA ARG A 403 31.17 -20.09 -22.46
C ARG A 403 31.07 -19.76 -20.97
N LYS A 404 30.23 -18.80 -20.59
CA LYS A 404 30.02 -18.42 -19.18
C LYS A 404 29.37 -19.54 -18.37
N LEU A 405 28.37 -20.22 -18.94
CA LEU A 405 27.78 -21.41 -18.34
C LEU A 405 28.85 -22.44 -18.00
N MET A 406 29.68 -22.85 -18.98
CA MET A 406 30.64 -23.94 -18.79
C MET A 406 31.65 -23.64 -17.69
N THR A 407 32.11 -22.38 -17.57
CA THR A 407 32.94 -21.94 -16.44
C THR A 407 32.22 -22.16 -15.11
N GLY A 408 30.95 -21.77 -15.02
CA GLY A 408 30.17 -21.95 -13.80
C GLY A 408 29.89 -23.42 -13.48
N VAL A 409 29.53 -24.23 -14.47
CA VAL A 409 29.25 -25.66 -14.30
C VAL A 409 30.46 -26.38 -13.71
N GLN A 410 31.67 -26.07 -14.17
CA GLN A 410 32.90 -26.63 -13.60
C GLN A 410 33.02 -26.30 -12.10
N CYS A 411 32.83 -25.05 -11.71
CA CYS A 411 32.86 -24.65 -10.30
C CYS A 411 31.78 -25.33 -9.44
N HIS A 412 30.62 -25.62 -10.00
CA HIS A 412 29.53 -26.30 -9.28
C HIS A 412 29.82 -27.78 -9.09
N ILE A 413 30.25 -28.48 -10.15
CA ILE A 413 30.54 -29.92 -10.12
C ILE A 413 31.69 -30.21 -9.15
N ASP A 414 32.68 -29.31 -9.08
CA ASP A 414 33.81 -29.40 -8.16
C ASP A 414 33.43 -29.11 -6.69
N ASN A 415 32.19 -28.71 -6.40
CA ASN A 415 31.74 -28.41 -5.05
C ASN A 415 31.47 -29.70 -4.24
N GLN A 416 31.81 -29.68 -2.95
CA GLN A 416 31.62 -30.82 -2.05
C GLN A 416 30.14 -31.02 -1.68
N ALA A 417 29.34 -29.96 -1.68
CA ALA A 417 27.93 -30.02 -1.35
C ALA A 417 27.11 -30.57 -2.54
N PHE A 418 26.44 -31.72 -2.34
CA PHE A 418 25.63 -32.34 -3.38
C PHE A 418 24.54 -31.42 -3.94
N LYS A 419 23.85 -30.64 -3.09
CA LYS A 419 22.82 -29.69 -3.55
C LYS A 419 23.36 -28.62 -4.51
N VAL A 420 24.60 -28.17 -4.31
CA VAL A 420 25.24 -27.19 -5.21
C VAL A 420 25.63 -27.85 -6.54
N ARG A 421 26.14 -29.09 -6.50
CA ARG A 421 26.39 -29.88 -7.72
C ARG A 421 25.11 -30.11 -8.52
N LEU A 422 24.04 -30.51 -7.84
CA LEU A 422 22.72 -30.73 -8.43
C LEU A 422 22.20 -29.50 -9.16
N LEU A 423 22.26 -28.34 -8.51
CA LEU A 423 21.87 -27.06 -9.10
C LEU A 423 22.69 -26.75 -10.37
N GLY A 424 24.01 -26.99 -10.32
CA GLY A 424 24.90 -26.87 -11.47
C GLY A 424 24.49 -27.77 -12.64
N MET A 425 24.19 -29.04 -12.37
CA MET A 425 23.75 -30.01 -13.37
C MET A 425 22.40 -29.61 -14.01
N VAL A 426 21.40 -29.27 -13.19
CA VAL A 426 20.06 -28.86 -13.67
C VAL A 426 20.14 -27.61 -14.55
N VAL A 427 20.87 -26.58 -14.11
CA VAL A 427 21.04 -25.35 -14.90
C VAL A 427 21.79 -25.63 -16.20
N ALA A 428 22.81 -26.48 -16.19
CA ALA A 428 23.57 -26.84 -17.38
C ALA A 428 22.70 -27.54 -18.43
N GLU A 429 21.92 -28.55 -18.04
CA GLU A 429 21.03 -29.28 -18.94
C GLU A 429 19.95 -28.37 -19.53
N ALA A 430 19.30 -27.58 -18.67
CA ALA A 430 18.25 -26.65 -19.07
C ALA A 430 18.76 -25.61 -20.07
N LEU A 431 19.91 -24.98 -19.77
CA LEU A 431 20.47 -23.91 -20.60
C LEU A 431 21.03 -24.45 -21.92
N THR A 432 21.75 -25.57 -21.92
CA THR A 432 22.25 -26.19 -23.16
C THR A 432 21.11 -26.66 -24.06
N THR A 433 20.07 -27.27 -23.49
CA THR A 433 18.88 -27.67 -24.25
C THR A 433 18.14 -26.47 -24.84
N ALA A 434 18.01 -25.38 -24.09
CA ALA A 434 17.30 -24.18 -24.54
C ALA A 434 18.08 -23.37 -25.59
N LEU A 435 19.42 -23.30 -25.49
CA LEU A 435 20.27 -22.55 -26.43
C LEU A 435 20.70 -23.36 -27.65
N ASP A 436 20.84 -24.68 -27.52
CA ASP A 436 21.26 -25.57 -28.61
C ASP A 436 20.45 -26.87 -28.69
N PRO A 437 19.15 -26.81 -29.06
CA PRO A 437 18.28 -27.99 -29.10
C PRO A 437 18.76 -29.11 -30.03
N LYS A 438 19.60 -28.77 -31.02
CA LYS A 438 20.17 -29.69 -32.02
C LYS A 438 21.61 -30.12 -31.70
N GLY A 439 22.20 -29.57 -30.64
CA GLY A 439 23.57 -29.85 -30.21
C GLY A 439 23.69 -31.17 -29.44
N PRO A 440 24.91 -31.53 -29.01
CA PRO A 440 25.12 -32.65 -28.11
C PRO A 440 24.38 -32.40 -26.79
N LYS A 441 23.51 -33.34 -26.41
CA LYS A 441 22.75 -33.24 -25.16
C LYS A 441 23.68 -33.54 -23.99
N LEU A 442 23.74 -32.61 -23.05
CA LEU A 442 24.32 -32.84 -21.74
C LEU A 442 23.26 -33.57 -20.92
N GLU A 443 23.61 -34.72 -20.35
CA GLU A 443 22.71 -35.54 -19.53
C GLU A 443 23.50 -36.05 -18.33
N PHE A 444 22.99 -35.75 -17.14
CA PHE A 444 23.52 -36.15 -15.85
C PHE A 444 22.50 -37.06 -15.14
N GLU A 445 23.03 -37.98 -14.34
CA GLU A 445 22.21 -38.87 -13.54
C GLU A 445 21.95 -38.23 -12.16
N TYR A 446 20.70 -37.85 -11.90
CA TYR A 446 20.24 -37.40 -10.59
C TYR A 446 18.73 -37.65 -10.40
N GLU A 447 18.28 -37.65 -9.15
CA GLU A 447 16.87 -37.86 -8.80
C GLU A 447 16.03 -36.63 -9.18
N LYS A 448 14.93 -36.84 -9.91
CA LYS A 448 13.98 -35.78 -10.30
C LYS A 448 12.99 -35.48 -9.17
N THR A 449 13.51 -34.82 -8.13
CA THR A 449 12.71 -34.34 -7.00
C THR A 449 11.75 -33.22 -7.41
N GLU A 450 10.81 -32.86 -6.52
CA GLU A 450 9.92 -31.71 -6.73
C GLU A 450 10.70 -30.40 -6.96
N GLU A 451 11.81 -30.18 -6.25
CA GLU A 451 12.69 -29.01 -6.41
C GLU A 451 13.30 -28.96 -7.82
N VAL A 452 13.77 -30.10 -8.34
CA VAL A 452 14.31 -30.20 -9.70
C VAL A 452 13.23 -29.93 -10.75
N ASN A 453 12.06 -30.54 -10.61
CA ASN A 453 10.96 -30.35 -11.54
C ASN A 453 10.46 -28.89 -11.52
N HIS A 454 10.42 -28.27 -10.34
CA HIS A 454 10.15 -26.84 -10.18
C HIS A 454 11.18 -25.99 -10.94
N LEU A 455 12.48 -26.21 -10.74
CA LEU A 455 13.53 -25.47 -11.46
C LEU A 455 13.40 -25.60 -12.98
N LEU A 456 13.21 -26.82 -13.49
CA LEU A 456 13.03 -27.07 -14.92
C LEU A 456 11.79 -26.36 -15.48
N SER A 457 10.71 -26.27 -14.71
CA SER A 457 9.49 -25.56 -15.12
C SER A 457 9.73 -24.07 -15.40
N LEU A 458 10.70 -23.44 -14.73
CA LEU A 458 10.98 -22.01 -14.84
C LEU A 458 11.53 -21.56 -16.20
N VAL A 459 12.01 -22.50 -17.02
CA VAL A 459 12.43 -22.22 -18.41
C VAL A 459 11.23 -21.89 -19.29
N THR A 460 10.02 -22.27 -18.88
CA THR A 460 8.79 -21.92 -19.57
C THR A 460 8.27 -20.59 -19.04
N PRO A 461 8.19 -19.52 -19.86
CA PRO A 461 7.66 -18.24 -19.42
C PRO A 461 6.21 -18.37 -18.93
N PRO A 462 5.80 -17.61 -17.89
CA PRO A 462 4.41 -17.59 -17.49
C PRO A 462 3.54 -16.97 -18.58
N SER A 463 2.33 -17.52 -18.73
CA SER A 463 1.32 -17.01 -19.66
C SER A 463 0.59 -15.80 -19.06
N ASP A 464 0.03 -14.94 -19.92
CA ASP A 464 -0.84 -13.85 -19.48
C ASP A 464 -2.08 -14.43 -18.79
N PRO A 465 -2.31 -14.15 -17.49
CA PRO A 465 -3.48 -14.63 -16.76
C PRO A 465 -4.79 -13.99 -17.24
N GLY A 466 -4.74 -12.96 -18.09
CA GLY A 466 -5.91 -12.22 -18.54
C GLY A 466 -6.54 -11.37 -17.44
N LEU A 467 -7.58 -10.60 -17.79
CA LEU A 467 -8.22 -9.64 -16.87
C LEU A 467 -9.15 -10.29 -15.83
N VAL A 468 -9.72 -11.47 -16.14
CA VAL A 468 -10.79 -12.09 -15.33
C VAL A 468 -10.25 -12.76 -14.08
N ASP A 469 -9.07 -13.37 -14.15
CA ASP A 469 -8.41 -13.98 -12.99
C ASP A 469 -7.81 -12.92 -12.04
N ILE A 470 -7.57 -11.70 -12.53
CA ILE A 470 -7.09 -10.56 -11.72
C ILE A 470 -8.23 -9.96 -10.86
N GLN A 471 -9.50 -10.13 -11.23
CA GLN A 471 -10.65 -9.57 -10.51
C GLN A 471 -11.23 -10.49 -9.43
N ARG A 472 -11.04 -11.82 -9.53
CA ARG A 472 -11.59 -12.79 -8.58
C ARG A 472 -11.03 -12.65 -7.16
N ASP A 473 -9.83 -12.09 -7.02
CA ASP A 473 -9.19 -11.86 -5.71
C ASP A 473 -9.58 -10.51 -5.05
N PHE A 474 -10.35 -9.64 -5.72
CA PHE A 474 -10.43 -8.21 -5.33
C PHE A 474 -11.82 -7.56 -5.38
N GLN A 475 -12.92 -8.32 -5.47
CA GLN A 475 -14.27 -7.74 -5.36
C GLN A 475 -14.61 -7.33 -3.92
N THR A 476 -14.13 -6.18 -3.48
CA THR A 476 -14.84 -5.29 -2.55
C THR A 476 -14.18 -3.92 -2.60
N VAL A 477 -14.85 -2.97 -3.27
CA VAL A 477 -14.90 -1.51 -3.02
C VAL A 477 -15.46 -0.91 -4.32
N THR A 478 -16.79 -0.87 -4.40
CA THR A 478 -17.52 -0.12 -5.40
C THR A 478 -17.42 1.36 -5.09
N LEU A 479 -16.95 2.14 -6.06
CA LEU A 479 -17.02 3.60 -6.08
C LEU A 479 -18.50 4.01 -6.13
N ALA A 480 -19.03 4.55 -5.03
CA ALA A 480 -20.32 5.22 -5.03
C ALA A 480 -20.14 6.64 -5.56
N GLU A 481 -20.55 6.86 -6.81
CA GLU A 481 -20.80 8.17 -7.37
C GLU A 481 -22.12 8.69 -6.80
N ASN A 482 -22.06 9.74 -5.98
CA ASN A 482 -23.23 10.55 -5.64
C ASN A 482 -23.12 11.86 -6.38
N ASP A 483 -23.86 11.99 -7.48
CA ASP A 483 -24.23 13.29 -8.02
C ASP A 483 -25.76 13.44 -7.99
N SER A 484 -26.17 14.60 -7.50
CA SER A 484 -27.56 14.91 -7.17
C SER A 484 -28.30 15.46 -8.39
N LYS A 485 -29.57 15.07 -8.59
CA LYS A 485 -30.70 16.01 -8.76
C LYS A 485 -32.07 15.32 -8.93
N VAL A 486 -32.94 15.67 -7.97
CA VAL A 486 -34.36 16.10 -8.10
C VAL A 486 -35.45 15.04 -8.29
N LYS A 487 -36.13 14.86 -7.15
CA LYS A 487 -37.48 14.36 -6.86
C LYS A 487 -38.56 14.73 -7.87
N GLU A 488 -39.43 13.77 -8.16
CA GLU A 488 -40.88 13.96 -8.11
C GLU A 488 -41.54 12.77 -7.39
N ASN A 489 -42.38 13.10 -6.40
CA ASN A 489 -43.01 12.19 -5.44
C ASN A 489 -44.22 11.46 -6.03
N CYS A 490 -44.47 10.20 -5.62
CA CYS A 490 -45.78 9.82 -5.07
C CYS A 490 -45.76 8.51 -4.25
N SER A 491 -46.00 8.67 -2.94
CA SER A 491 -46.62 7.80 -1.92
C SER A 491 -46.49 6.26 -1.94
N THR A 492 -45.77 5.75 -0.92
CA THR A 492 -46.23 4.84 0.17
C THR A 492 -47.28 3.75 -0.10
N LYS A 493 -46.88 2.47 -0.01
CA LYS A 493 -47.03 1.59 1.19
C LYS A 493 -46.67 0.14 0.87
N GLU A 494 -46.09 -0.50 1.89
CA GLU A 494 -45.72 -1.92 2.02
C GLU A 494 -46.91 -2.86 1.78
N GLN A 495 -46.67 -4.02 1.14
CA GLN A 495 -46.77 -5.35 1.75
C GLN A 495 -46.61 -6.45 0.69
N GLU A 496 -45.83 -7.47 1.07
CA GLU A 496 -45.55 -8.72 0.36
C GLU A 496 -46.82 -9.53 0.09
N GLN A 497 -46.91 -10.15 -1.10
CA GLN A 497 -47.56 -11.46 -1.30
C GLN A 497 -47.27 -12.04 -2.70
N ILE A 498 -46.55 -13.17 -2.70
CA ILE A 498 -46.85 -14.46 -3.36
C ILE A 498 -47.54 -14.40 -4.74
N ILE A 499 -46.83 -14.89 -5.78
CA ILE A 499 -47.47 -15.47 -6.98
C ILE A 499 -46.82 -16.83 -7.25
N GLU A 500 -47.56 -17.89 -6.91
CA GLU A 500 -47.45 -19.22 -7.48
C GLU A 500 -47.93 -19.17 -8.94
N ALA A 501 -47.13 -19.70 -9.86
CA ALA A 501 -47.56 -20.01 -11.22
C ALA A 501 -48.01 -21.48 -11.26
N ALA A 502 -49.32 -21.67 -11.32
CA ALA A 502 -49.95 -22.95 -11.58
C ALA A 502 -49.62 -23.43 -13.00
N ASN A 503 -49.06 -24.64 -13.10
CA ASN A 503 -49.26 -25.50 -14.26
C ASN A 503 -49.61 -26.91 -13.76
N THR A 504 -50.74 -27.37 -14.27
CA THR A 504 -51.47 -28.59 -13.95
C THR A 504 -50.71 -29.88 -14.27
N GLU A 505 -50.70 -30.71 -13.24
CA GLU A 505 -50.56 -32.16 -13.07
C GLU A 505 -50.59 -33.15 -14.26
N GLU A 506 -49.76 -34.18 -14.04
CA GLU A 506 -49.95 -35.63 -14.30
C GLU A 506 -49.85 -36.18 -15.73
N LEU A 507 -48.69 -36.78 -16.06
CA LEU A 507 -48.60 -38.05 -16.79
C LEU A 507 -47.29 -38.81 -16.42
N ASP A 508 -47.48 -39.90 -15.69
CA ASP A 508 -46.78 -41.19 -15.64
C ASP A 508 -45.48 -41.38 -16.49
N SER A 509 -44.34 -41.58 -15.82
CA SER A 509 -43.20 -42.36 -16.36
C SER A 509 -42.22 -42.75 -15.25
N ASP A 510 -42.11 -44.06 -15.03
CA ASP A 510 -41.05 -44.77 -14.32
C ASP A 510 -39.72 -44.51 -15.05
N ASP A 511 -38.76 -43.82 -14.43
CA ASP A 511 -37.38 -43.73 -14.92
C ASP A 511 -36.39 -43.54 -13.76
N ASP A 512 -35.31 -44.28 -13.86
CA ASP A 512 -34.28 -44.59 -12.88
C ASP A 512 -33.75 -43.42 -12.03
N LEU A 513 -33.59 -43.66 -10.72
CA LEU A 513 -32.86 -42.75 -9.81
C LEU A 513 -31.38 -42.67 -10.21
N GLU A 514 -30.97 -41.59 -10.88
CA GLU A 514 -29.56 -41.22 -10.96
C GLU A 514 -29.09 -40.66 -9.59
N PRO A 515 -27.96 -41.14 -9.04
CA PRO A 515 -27.38 -40.54 -7.84
C PRO A 515 -26.98 -39.09 -8.09
N TYR A 516 -27.44 -38.17 -7.24
CA TYR A 516 -27.02 -36.78 -7.27
C TYR A 516 -25.49 -36.65 -7.19
N ASP A 517 -24.92 -35.82 -8.07
CA ASP A 517 -23.49 -35.51 -8.09
C ASP A 517 -23.10 -34.65 -6.88
N MET A 518 -22.39 -35.25 -5.91
CA MET A 518 -21.84 -34.59 -4.73
C MET A 518 -20.42 -34.04 -4.96
N SER A 519 -19.96 -33.89 -6.21
CA SER A 519 -18.61 -33.38 -6.54
C SER A 519 -18.34 -31.94 -6.07
N ASN A 520 -19.39 -31.20 -5.70
CA ASN A 520 -19.30 -29.82 -5.18
C ASN A 520 -19.53 -29.71 -3.66
N ASP A 521 -19.71 -30.82 -2.94
CA ASP A 521 -19.76 -30.80 -1.47
C ASP A 521 -18.34 -30.73 -0.90
N ALA A 522 -17.84 -29.51 -0.73
CA ALA A 522 -16.66 -29.27 0.09
C ALA A 522 -17.03 -29.53 1.57
N PRO A 523 -16.26 -30.32 2.33
CA PRO A 523 -16.51 -30.51 3.75
C PRO A 523 -16.40 -29.14 4.44
N VAL A 524 -17.50 -28.69 5.04
CA VAL A 524 -17.54 -27.51 5.90
C VAL A 524 -16.57 -27.76 7.06
N THR A 525 -15.37 -27.19 7.01
CA THR A 525 -14.48 -27.10 8.18
C THR A 525 -15.19 -26.23 9.22
N LYS A 526 -15.73 -26.88 10.25
CA LYS A 526 -16.67 -26.28 11.21
C LYS A 526 -16.00 -25.38 12.25
N THR A 527 -14.69 -25.15 12.18
CA THR A 527 -13.93 -24.43 13.22
C THR A 527 -13.26 -23.18 12.68
N LYS A 528 -13.78 -22.01 13.11
CA LYS A 528 -13.20 -20.69 12.79
C LYS A 528 -11.85 -20.52 13.46
N ALA A 529 -10.84 -20.05 12.72
CA ALA A 529 -9.52 -19.75 13.25
C ALA A 529 -9.57 -18.69 14.37
N PRO A 530 -8.76 -18.83 15.44
CA PRO A 530 -8.73 -17.85 16.52
C PRO A 530 -8.20 -16.50 16.01
N ARG A 531 -8.80 -15.40 16.48
CA ARG A 531 -8.37 -14.03 16.14
C ARG A 531 -7.52 -13.38 17.22
N TYR A 532 -7.56 -13.93 18.45
CA TYR A 532 -6.85 -13.39 19.60
C TYR A 532 -5.89 -14.42 20.19
N VAL A 533 -4.74 -13.95 20.69
CA VAL A 533 -3.70 -14.81 21.27
C VAL A 533 -4.23 -15.57 22.50
N ARG A 534 -5.08 -14.94 23.33
CA ARG A 534 -5.66 -15.59 24.52
C ARG A 534 -6.61 -16.72 24.14
N ASP A 535 -7.47 -16.51 23.15
CA ASP A 535 -8.36 -17.55 22.63
C ASP A 535 -7.58 -18.71 22.01
N CYS A 536 -6.46 -18.42 21.35
CA CYS A 536 -5.54 -19.43 20.84
C CYS A 536 -4.89 -20.23 21.99
N MET A 537 -4.43 -19.57 23.05
CA MET A 537 -3.87 -20.24 24.24
C MET A 537 -4.91 -21.14 24.92
N GLU A 538 -6.13 -20.66 25.09
CA GLU A 538 -7.25 -21.43 25.66
C GLU A 538 -7.61 -22.63 24.77
N GLY A 539 -7.67 -22.42 23.45
CA GLY A 539 -7.92 -23.48 22.48
C GLY A 539 -6.88 -24.60 22.50
N LEU A 540 -5.62 -24.29 22.81
CA LEU A 540 -4.54 -25.28 22.94
C LEU A 540 -4.53 -26.01 24.28
N ILE A 541 -5.13 -25.45 25.34
CA ILE A 541 -5.18 -26.07 26.67
C ILE A 541 -6.46 -26.87 26.89
N THR A 542 -7.61 -26.34 26.48
CA THR A 542 -8.93 -26.75 26.97
C THR A 542 -9.79 -27.45 25.90
N SER A 543 -9.32 -27.52 24.65
CA SER A 543 -10.07 -28.15 23.57
C SER A 543 -9.82 -29.66 23.48
N ASP A 544 -10.87 -30.44 23.70
CA ASP A 544 -10.90 -31.88 23.36
C ASP A 544 -11.26 -32.13 21.86
N ASP A 545 -11.51 -31.05 21.12
CA ASP A 545 -11.81 -31.07 19.68
C ASP A 545 -10.51 -30.98 18.85
N PRO A 546 -10.15 -32.03 18.08
CA PRO A 546 -8.95 -32.05 17.24
C PRO A 546 -8.88 -30.90 16.23
N GLU A 547 -10.01 -30.56 15.60
CA GLU A 547 -10.06 -29.53 14.55
C GLU A 547 -9.76 -28.14 15.11
N ARG A 548 -10.24 -27.86 16.32
CA ARG A 548 -9.96 -26.61 17.02
C ARG A 548 -8.52 -26.51 17.47
N VAL A 549 -7.90 -27.59 17.96
CA VAL A 549 -6.48 -27.61 18.35
C VAL A 549 -5.58 -27.37 17.12
N GLU A 550 -5.88 -28.04 16.01
CA GLU A 550 -5.15 -27.85 14.75
C GLU A 550 -5.28 -26.41 14.24
N SER A 551 -6.50 -25.87 14.20
CA SER A 551 -6.76 -24.48 13.78
C SER A 551 -6.01 -23.48 14.67
N CYS A 552 -5.97 -23.70 15.99
CA CYS A 552 -5.21 -22.85 16.90
C CYS A 552 -3.70 -22.95 16.68
N LEU A 553 -3.17 -24.17 16.46
CA LEU A 553 -1.74 -24.38 16.26
C LEU A 553 -1.26 -23.79 14.93
N CYS A 554 -2.07 -23.89 13.87
CA CYS A 554 -1.83 -23.25 12.58
C CYS A 554 -1.80 -21.72 12.68
N ALA A 555 -2.72 -21.12 13.45
CA ALA A 555 -2.81 -19.67 13.62
C ALA A 555 -1.79 -19.09 14.62
N ALA A 556 -1.23 -19.90 15.52
CA ALA A 556 -0.44 -19.45 16.67
C ALA A 556 0.76 -18.56 16.26
N ALA A 557 1.57 -19.00 15.30
CA ALA A 557 2.77 -18.26 14.88
C ALA A 557 2.43 -16.90 14.26
N ASP A 558 1.35 -16.81 13.50
CA ASP A 558 0.94 -15.58 12.83
C ASP A 558 0.24 -14.61 13.79
N LEU A 559 -0.54 -15.13 14.74
CA LEU A 559 -1.10 -14.34 15.85
C LEU A 559 -0.01 -13.73 16.73
N ILE A 560 1.07 -14.47 17.00
CA ILE A 560 2.22 -13.96 17.76
C ILE A 560 2.91 -12.82 16.99
N ARG A 561 3.17 -12.98 15.69
CA ARG A 561 3.84 -11.98 14.86
C ARG A 561 3.00 -10.72 14.65
N SER A 562 1.68 -10.88 14.58
CA SER A 562 0.74 -9.77 14.32
C SER A 562 0.39 -8.96 15.57
N ASN A 563 0.65 -9.47 16.78
CA ASN A 563 0.26 -8.81 18.02
C ASN A 563 1.44 -8.53 18.98
N PRO A 564 2.26 -7.49 18.75
CA PRO A 564 3.37 -7.15 19.64
C PRO A 564 2.93 -6.40 20.92
N VAL A 565 1.73 -5.81 20.94
CA VAL A 565 1.24 -4.98 22.06
C VAL A 565 0.57 -5.88 23.11
N GLY A 566 1.18 -6.01 24.28
CA GLY A 566 0.67 -6.86 25.37
C GLY A 566 1.13 -8.32 25.35
N LEU A 567 1.86 -8.75 24.30
CA LEU A 567 2.42 -10.10 24.21
C LEU A 567 3.41 -10.40 25.35
N LYS A 568 4.18 -9.40 25.80
CA LYS A 568 5.16 -9.54 26.89
C LYS A 568 4.55 -10.08 28.19
N GLU A 569 3.32 -9.70 28.50
CA GLU A 569 2.64 -10.11 29.74
C GLU A 569 2.24 -11.60 29.71
N ILE A 570 1.99 -12.14 28.52
CA ILE A 570 1.53 -13.51 28.31
C ILE A 570 2.59 -14.43 27.69
N ALA A 571 3.74 -13.90 27.27
CA ALA A 571 4.78 -14.64 26.56
C ALA A 571 5.31 -15.82 27.39
N VAL A 572 5.53 -15.63 28.69
CA VAL A 572 6.02 -16.70 29.58
C VAL A 572 4.98 -17.81 29.74
N GLU A 573 3.70 -17.46 29.79
CA GLU A 573 2.61 -18.45 29.86
C GLU A 573 2.47 -19.19 28.54
N PHE A 574 2.56 -18.48 27.41
CA PHE A 574 2.39 -19.09 26.09
C PHE A 574 3.54 -20.02 25.73
N ILE A 575 4.80 -19.65 26.01
CA ILE A 575 5.93 -20.57 25.80
C ILE A 575 5.80 -21.82 26.66
N LYS A 576 5.28 -21.68 27.89
CA LYS A 576 5.05 -22.82 28.77
C LYS A 576 4.00 -23.77 28.20
N ILE A 577 2.90 -23.25 27.63
CA ILE A 577 1.89 -24.07 26.94
C ILE A 577 2.55 -24.82 25.79
N LEU A 578 3.22 -24.11 24.88
CA LEU A 578 3.82 -24.72 23.68
C LEU A 578 4.88 -25.78 24.00
N LEU A 579 5.73 -25.52 25.00
CA LEU A 579 6.77 -26.46 25.43
C LEU A 579 6.22 -27.77 26.03
N HIS A 580 5.04 -27.69 26.65
CA HIS A 580 4.39 -28.85 27.28
C HIS A 580 3.27 -29.45 26.42
N LEU A 581 2.96 -28.84 25.28
CA LEU A 581 1.94 -29.31 24.36
C LEU A 581 2.35 -30.66 23.77
N GLN A 582 1.50 -31.66 23.96
CA GLN A 582 1.65 -33.00 23.42
C GLN A 582 0.70 -33.20 22.25
N ASP A 583 1.11 -34.04 21.30
CA ASP A 583 0.28 -34.38 20.16
C ASP A 583 -0.72 -35.49 20.53
N SER A 584 -1.78 -35.12 21.23
CA SER A 584 -2.83 -36.05 21.67
C SER A 584 -3.69 -36.59 20.52
N PHE A 585 -3.70 -35.89 19.38
CA PHE A 585 -4.60 -36.16 18.25
C PHE A 585 -3.88 -36.62 16.98
N THR A 586 -2.55 -36.75 17.00
CA THR A 586 -1.72 -37.12 15.84
C THR A 586 -1.90 -36.14 14.68
N LEU A 587 -1.77 -34.85 14.96
CA LEU A 587 -2.00 -33.77 14.00
C LEU A 587 -0.86 -33.70 12.97
N LEU A 588 -1.21 -33.45 11.71
CA LEU A 588 -0.24 -33.25 10.64
C LEU A 588 0.62 -32.02 10.95
N ASN A 589 1.94 -32.15 10.76
CA ASN A 589 2.92 -31.09 10.98
C ASN A 589 2.96 -30.51 12.42
N PHE A 590 2.41 -31.20 13.43
CA PHE A 590 2.35 -30.72 14.81
C PHE A 590 3.69 -30.18 15.33
N ILE A 591 4.76 -30.96 15.17
CA ILE A 591 6.11 -30.61 15.64
C ILE A 591 6.58 -29.31 14.97
N SER A 592 6.36 -29.18 13.66
CA SER A 592 6.78 -28.01 12.87
C SER A 592 6.00 -26.75 13.27
N LEU A 593 4.66 -26.86 13.40
CA LEU A 593 3.80 -25.74 13.76
C LEU A 593 4.06 -25.27 15.19
N ARG A 594 4.17 -26.20 16.14
CA ARG A 594 4.53 -25.91 17.54
C ARG A 594 5.90 -25.23 17.64
N HIS A 595 6.90 -25.74 16.94
CA HIS A 595 8.24 -25.15 16.90
C HIS A 595 8.21 -23.74 16.27
N SER A 596 7.49 -23.56 15.16
CA SER A 596 7.33 -22.26 14.50
C SER A 596 6.70 -21.21 15.43
N ALA A 597 5.72 -21.61 16.24
CA ALA A 597 5.12 -20.75 17.26
C ALA A 597 6.11 -20.40 18.39
N MET A 598 6.90 -21.38 18.87
CA MET A 598 7.95 -21.15 19.88
C MET A 598 9.02 -20.17 19.37
N VAL A 599 9.48 -20.34 18.13
CA VAL A 599 10.44 -19.42 17.48
C VAL A 599 9.82 -18.03 17.31
N ALA A 600 8.57 -17.93 16.84
CA ALA A 600 7.89 -16.65 16.70
C ALA A 600 7.83 -15.88 18.03
N LEU A 601 7.60 -16.60 19.14
CA LEU A 601 7.55 -16.03 20.48
C LEU A 601 8.94 -15.61 20.98
N GLY A 602 9.97 -16.44 20.72
CA GLY A 602 11.37 -16.13 21.05
C GLY A 602 11.90 -14.90 20.29
N VAL A 603 11.45 -14.69 19.05
CA VAL A 603 11.78 -13.49 18.27
C VAL A 603 11.02 -12.26 18.78
N SER A 604 9.76 -12.42 19.16
CA SER A 604 8.90 -11.30 19.55
C SER A 604 9.12 -10.83 20.99
N CYS A 605 9.48 -11.72 21.91
CA CYS A 605 9.73 -11.44 23.34
C CYS A 605 11.01 -12.15 23.82
N PRO A 606 12.20 -11.77 23.30
CA PRO A 606 13.43 -12.52 23.50
C PRO A 606 13.88 -12.57 24.95
N VAL A 607 13.69 -11.50 25.74
CA VAL A 607 14.17 -11.43 27.12
C VAL A 607 13.37 -12.37 28.02
N GLU A 608 12.04 -12.28 27.96
CA GLU A 608 11.11 -13.03 28.78
C GLU A 608 11.16 -14.53 28.45
N VAL A 609 11.16 -14.86 27.16
CA VAL A 609 11.17 -16.26 26.67
C VAL A 609 12.52 -16.92 26.93
N SER A 610 13.65 -16.28 26.60
CA SER A 610 14.97 -16.87 26.83
C SER A 610 15.28 -17.06 28.32
N ALA A 611 14.87 -16.12 29.18
CA ALA A 611 15.00 -16.25 30.63
C ALA A 611 14.24 -17.45 31.17
N TYR A 612 13.03 -17.69 30.67
CA TYR A 612 12.23 -18.87 31.02
C TYR A 612 12.87 -20.17 30.51
N LEU A 613 13.18 -20.26 29.21
CA LEU A 613 13.74 -21.47 28.60
C LEU A 613 15.09 -21.86 29.22
N THR A 614 15.96 -20.88 29.48
CA THR A 614 17.27 -21.11 30.14
C THR A 614 17.08 -21.68 31.54
N LYS A 615 16.11 -21.16 32.31
CA LYS A 615 15.79 -21.65 33.65
C LYS A 615 15.21 -23.06 33.61
N GLU A 616 14.33 -23.36 32.66
CA GLU A 616 13.69 -24.67 32.53
C GLU A 616 14.65 -25.74 31.97
N PHE A 617 15.60 -25.39 31.11
CA PHE A 617 16.60 -26.31 30.55
C PHE A 617 17.36 -27.10 31.63
N TYR A 618 17.75 -26.43 32.71
CA TYR A 618 18.49 -27.04 33.83
C TYR A 618 17.61 -27.77 34.85
N ARG A 619 16.27 -27.77 34.68
CA ARG A 619 15.39 -28.54 35.57
C ARG A 619 15.43 -30.03 35.24
N ARG A 620 15.23 -30.85 36.27
CA ARG A 620 15.30 -32.32 36.17
C ARG A 620 14.10 -32.95 35.45
N ASN A 621 13.01 -32.20 35.24
CA ASN A 621 11.71 -32.75 34.87
C ASN A 621 11.41 -32.76 33.36
N TYR A 622 12.35 -32.30 32.51
CA TYR A 622 12.18 -32.30 31.05
C TYR A 622 12.82 -33.52 30.40
N ASN A 623 12.24 -33.98 29.29
CA ASN A 623 12.84 -35.03 28.46
C ASN A 623 13.85 -34.45 27.45
N ILE A 624 14.59 -35.32 26.74
CA ILE A 624 15.60 -34.89 25.76
C ILE A 624 14.98 -34.09 24.62
N ARG A 625 13.79 -34.45 24.13
CA ARG A 625 13.14 -33.73 23.03
C ARG A 625 12.78 -32.30 23.43
N GLN A 626 12.19 -32.11 24.60
CA GLN A 626 11.88 -30.78 25.12
C GLN A 626 13.13 -29.94 25.37
N ARG A 627 14.25 -30.57 25.78
CA ARG A 627 15.53 -29.85 25.88
C ARG A 627 16.10 -29.46 24.53
N MET A 628 15.89 -30.27 23.49
CA MET A 628 16.23 -29.87 22.12
C MET A 628 15.29 -28.76 21.63
N ASP A 629 13.99 -28.82 21.91
CA ASP A 629 13.04 -27.76 21.59
C ASP A 629 13.35 -26.42 22.30
N MET A 630 14.11 -26.44 23.41
CA MET A 630 14.60 -25.22 24.08
C MET A 630 15.87 -24.64 23.43
N LEU A 631 16.62 -25.46 22.69
CA LEU A 631 17.91 -25.10 22.09
C LEU A 631 17.79 -24.76 20.59
N GLU A 632 16.88 -25.45 19.89
CA GLU A 632 16.45 -25.17 18.50
C GLU A 632 15.59 -23.89 18.47
#